data_AF-A0A6B1A8V6-F1
#
_entry.id   AF-A0A6B1A8V6-F1
#
_cell.length_a   1.000
_cell.length_b   1.000
_cell.length_c   1.000
_cell.angle_alpha   90.00
_cell.angle_beta   90.00
_cell.angle_gamma   90.00
#
_symmetry.space_group_name_H-M   'P 1'
#
loop_
_entity.id
_entity.type
_entity.pdbx_description
1 polymer ?
#
loop_
_entity_poly.entity_id
_entity_poly.type
_entity_poly.pdbx_seq_one_letter_code
_entity_poly.pdbx_strand_id
1 'polypeptide(L)'
;MTRIYVCSATGALTTDAAPVGGGVAVLEALIPHLERSDLEVTLLTPGAEESRDGTRQQLPVPTLTHVEPDKILRLNARRYGDFAIEWEAALADYFSDIDPADAVVLANDTAEGPPFAQLHQNGFAQLALLHVIVSEFFSRRYVSQPTGLPISGPHLSALWRLAERRGLTRHAPDIARLVWAKERDLARHVDAPIAPSAPVARSLADCYPGTGVARRTQIVPWGVTGEPDPDLREFRRDTLREVDADPNRFTLLTLSRLSPEKRVELVIEALRLIERQSPATAERIQLLVAGGAAYMGGAAYERKLRQAASRLRRAEVHFPGYVTSEQKWRLFAAADAFLSPSYYEAYGLTIAQALASGAPVIAAPHAGAHATVDDRHGWIAEPTPRAFAAAIRRALHADENREILRRREAAARWGSERPFDVAAKRVIGIANRLAHGEPAEEAL
;
A
#
# COMPACT_ATOMS: atom_id res chain seq x y z
N MET A 1 -24.80 -9.65 -20.38
CA MET A 1 -24.40 -8.96 -19.13
C MET A 1 -22.91 -9.14 -19.05
N THR A 2 -22.15 -8.05 -18.99
CA THR A 2 -20.68 -8.12 -19.02
C THR A 2 -20.15 -8.82 -17.77
N ARG A 3 -19.19 -9.72 -17.94
CA ARG A 3 -18.51 -10.39 -16.83
C ARG A 3 -17.20 -9.67 -16.47
N ILE A 4 -16.96 -9.50 -15.18
CA ILE A 4 -15.67 -9.05 -14.66
C ILE A 4 -15.04 -10.15 -13.82
N TYR A 5 -13.84 -10.57 -14.23
CA TYR A 5 -13.03 -11.54 -13.52
C TYR A 5 -11.96 -10.81 -12.71
N VAL A 6 -12.08 -10.84 -11.39
CA VAL A 6 -11.13 -10.21 -10.47
C VAL A 6 -10.09 -11.22 -10.04
N CYS A 7 -8.86 -11.11 -10.55
CA CYS A 7 -7.74 -11.97 -10.21
C CYS A 7 -7.02 -11.42 -8.96
N SER A 8 -7.06 -12.16 -7.85
CA SER A 8 -6.37 -11.76 -6.62
C SER A 8 -5.83 -12.95 -5.83
N ALA A 9 -4.50 -13.07 -5.78
CA ALA A 9 -3.82 -14.05 -4.93
C ALA A 9 -4.04 -13.82 -3.42
N THR A 10 -4.38 -12.60 -3.03
CA THR A 10 -4.65 -12.22 -1.64
C THR A 10 -6.12 -12.00 -1.36
N GLY A 11 -7.02 -12.25 -2.33
CA GLY A 11 -8.46 -12.05 -2.17
C GLY A 11 -9.11 -12.97 -1.13
N ALA A 12 -8.43 -14.03 -0.71
CA ALA A 12 -8.85 -14.88 0.39
C ALA A 12 -8.57 -14.30 1.79
N LEU A 13 -7.72 -13.27 1.89
CA LEU A 13 -7.32 -12.64 3.15
C LEU A 13 -8.22 -11.45 3.45
N THR A 14 -8.48 -11.23 4.73
CA THR A 14 -9.15 -10.01 5.20
C THR A 14 -8.22 -9.07 5.95
N THR A 15 -8.49 -7.76 5.91
CA THR A 15 -7.76 -6.77 6.71
C THR A 15 -7.94 -6.95 8.21
N ASP A 16 -8.94 -7.71 8.65
CA ASP A 16 -9.13 -8.05 10.06
C ASP A 16 -8.31 -9.28 10.49
N ALA A 17 -8.07 -10.23 9.58
CA ALA A 17 -7.38 -11.50 9.89
C ALA A 17 -5.85 -11.42 9.82
N ALA A 18 -5.28 -10.50 9.03
CA ALA A 18 -3.83 -10.42 8.86
C ALA A 18 -3.33 -8.99 8.56
N PRO A 19 -2.06 -8.67 8.88
CA PRO A 19 -1.40 -7.42 8.47
C PRO A 19 -1.13 -7.41 6.96
N VAL A 20 -2.20 -7.25 6.19
CA VAL A 20 -2.20 -7.26 4.73
C VAL A 20 -1.70 -5.94 4.13
N GLY A 21 -1.24 -6.01 2.88
CA GLY A 21 -0.77 -4.85 2.12
C GLY A 21 -1.92 -3.99 1.59
N GLY A 22 -1.58 -2.85 0.97
CA GLY A 22 -2.58 -1.93 0.43
C GLY A 22 -3.49 -2.54 -0.64
N GLY A 23 -3.01 -3.55 -1.38
CA GLY A 23 -3.81 -4.23 -2.39
C GLY A 23 -5.01 -5.02 -1.85
N VAL A 24 -4.90 -5.59 -0.64
CA VAL A 24 -6.05 -6.24 -0.01
C VAL A 24 -7.06 -5.20 0.45
N ALA A 25 -6.60 -4.12 1.10
CA ALA A 25 -7.50 -3.08 1.59
C ALA A 25 -8.26 -2.36 0.46
N VAL A 26 -7.63 -2.15 -0.70
CA VAL A 26 -8.31 -1.58 -1.88
C VAL A 26 -9.31 -2.59 -2.45
N LEU A 27 -8.93 -3.86 -2.55
CA LEU A 27 -9.81 -4.90 -3.10
C LEU A 27 -11.04 -5.13 -2.22
N GLU A 28 -10.86 -5.27 -0.90
CA GLU A 28 -11.96 -5.40 0.05
C GLU A 28 -12.93 -4.22 -0.02
N ALA A 29 -12.41 -3.01 -0.17
CA ALA A 29 -13.24 -1.83 -0.35
C ALA A 29 -13.94 -1.82 -1.72
N LEU A 30 -13.33 -2.40 -2.77
CA LEU A 30 -13.86 -2.39 -4.14
C LEU A 30 -14.95 -3.45 -4.38
N ILE A 31 -14.83 -4.65 -3.81
CA ILE A 31 -15.76 -5.78 -4.05
C ILE A 31 -17.22 -5.39 -3.82
N PRO A 32 -17.63 -4.77 -2.69
CA PRO A 32 -19.02 -4.39 -2.46
C PRO A 32 -19.56 -3.39 -3.49
N HIS A 33 -18.71 -2.59 -4.13
CA HIS A 33 -19.13 -1.69 -5.20
C HIS A 33 -19.29 -2.42 -6.53
N LEU A 34 -18.41 -3.39 -6.83
CA LEU A 34 -18.53 -4.24 -8.00
C LEU A 34 -19.81 -5.08 -7.95
N GLU A 35 -20.11 -5.69 -6.81
CA GLU A 35 -21.32 -6.54 -6.63
C GLU A 35 -22.64 -5.76 -6.72
N ARG A 36 -22.61 -4.44 -6.48
CA ARG A 36 -23.77 -3.54 -6.65
C ARG A 36 -23.84 -2.89 -8.04
N SER A 37 -22.87 -3.16 -8.91
CA SER A 37 -22.84 -2.63 -10.27
C SER A 37 -23.59 -3.52 -11.25
N ASP A 38 -23.69 -3.10 -12.51
CA ASP A 38 -24.33 -3.88 -13.58
C ASP A 38 -23.43 -5.01 -14.14
N LEU A 39 -22.27 -5.25 -13.53
CA LEU A 39 -21.31 -6.28 -13.90
C LEU A 39 -21.62 -7.61 -13.21
N GLU A 40 -21.49 -8.72 -13.94
CA GLU A 40 -21.46 -10.07 -13.36
C GLU A 40 -20.04 -10.34 -12.80
N VAL A 41 -19.89 -10.32 -11.47
CA VAL A 41 -18.59 -10.39 -10.80
C VAL A 41 -18.18 -11.83 -10.48
N THR A 42 -16.97 -12.22 -10.88
CA THR A 42 -16.30 -13.45 -10.44
C THR A 42 -14.93 -13.13 -9.83
N LEU A 43 -14.76 -13.36 -8.53
CA LEU A 43 -13.50 -13.19 -7.80
C LEU A 43 -12.70 -14.49 -7.81
N LEU A 44 -11.61 -14.51 -8.57
CA LEU A 44 -10.67 -15.63 -8.66
C LEU A 44 -9.60 -15.51 -7.58
N THR A 45 -9.52 -16.52 -6.73
CA THR A 45 -8.55 -16.62 -5.63
C THR A 45 -7.82 -17.97 -5.66
N PRO A 46 -6.61 -18.08 -5.12
CA PRO A 46 -5.90 -19.34 -5.03
C PRO A 46 -6.42 -20.16 -3.84
N GLY A 47 -6.48 -21.47 -4.00
CA GLY A 47 -6.91 -22.42 -2.97
C GLY A 47 -6.12 -23.73 -3.02
N ALA A 48 -6.29 -24.56 -2.00
CA ALA A 48 -5.74 -25.92 -2.01
C ALA A 48 -6.53 -26.85 -2.95
N GLU A 49 -7.84 -26.62 -3.04
CA GLU A 49 -8.78 -27.33 -3.89
C GLU A 49 -9.65 -26.31 -4.65
N GLU A 50 -10.30 -26.76 -5.71
CA GLU A 50 -11.28 -25.95 -6.42
C GLU A 50 -12.56 -25.81 -5.58
N SER A 51 -13.05 -24.58 -5.43
CA SER A 51 -14.31 -24.32 -4.73
C SER A 51 -15.02 -23.09 -5.29
N ARG A 52 -16.34 -23.00 -5.06
CA ARG A 52 -17.16 -21.84 -5.45
C ARG A 52 -18.09 -21.45 -4.31
N ASP A 53 -18.04 -20.18 -3.92
CA ASP A 53 -18.88 -19.58 -2.88
C ASP A 53 -19.35 -18.20 -3.34
N GLY A 54 -20.63 -18.10 -3.72
CA GLY A 54 -21.19 -16.87 -4.29
C GLY A 54 -20.42 -16.38 -5.53
N THR A 55 -19.89 -15.17 -5.44
CA THR A 55 -19.07 -14.52 -6.48
C THR A 55 -17.61 -15.01 -6.47
N ARG A 56 -17.19 -15.76 -5.44
CA ARG A 56 -15.81 -16.24 -5.30
C ARG A 56 -15.63 -17.63 -5.90
N GLN A 57 -14.57 -17.80 -6.67
CA GLN A 57 -14.08 -19.10 -7.13
C GLN A 57 -12.61 -19.27 -6.72
N GLN A 58 -12.31 -20.39 -6.08
CA GLN A 58 -10.95 -20.80 -5.73
C GLN A 58 -10.39 -21.70 -6.83
N LEU A 59 -9.19 -21.39 -7.31
CA LEU A 59 -8.45 -22.22 -8.25
C LEU A 59 -7.33 -22.96 -7.51
N PRO A 60 -7.12 -24.24 -7.80
CA PRO A 60 -6.12 -25.04 -7.11
C PRO A 60 -4.70 -24.57 -7.45
N VAL A 61 -3.90 -24.33 -6.40
CA VAL A 61 -2.47 -23.96 -6.52
C VAL A 61 -1.64 -24.96 -5.70
N PRO A 62 -0.75 -25.76 -6.32
CA PRO A 62 -0.01 -26.82 -5.63
C PRO A 62 0.71 -26.39 -4.35
N THR A 63 1.33 -25.21 -4.33
CA THR A 63 2.01 -24.65 -3.16
C THR A 63 1.10 -24.50 -1.94
N LEU A 64 -0.22 -24.38 -2.13
CA LEU A 64 -1.21 -24.24 -1.06
C LEU A 64 -1.77 -25.55 -0.53
N THR A 65 -1.46 -26.70 -1.15
CA THR A 65 -1.87 -28.02 -0.64
C THR A 65 -1.27 -28.36 0.73
N HIS A 66 -0.20 -27.68 1.12
CA HIS A 66 0.53 -27.91 2.38
C HIS A 66 0.64 -26.66 3.26
N VAL A 67 -0.05 -25.57 2.89
CA VAL A 67 0.08 -24.25 3.52
C VAL A 67 -1.32 -23.63 3.61
N GLU A 68 -1.77 -23.30 4.82
CA GLU A 68 -3.03 -22.57 4.98
C GLU A 68 -2.98 -21.23 4.20
N PRO A 69 -4.07 -20.82 3.52
CA PRO A 69 -4.08 -19.62 2.66
C PRO A 69 -3.61 -18.32 3.34
N ASP A 70 -3.79 -18.19 4.66
CA ASP A 70 -3.32 -17.07 5.49
C ASP A 70 -1.79 -17.03 5.66
N LYS A 71 -1.09 -18.11 5.31
CA LYS A 71 0.37 -18.24 5.41
C LYS A 71 1.12 -17.90 4.13
N ILE A 72 0.44 -17.50 3.04
CA ILE A 72 1.09 -16.98 1.81
C ILE A 72 2.05 -15.84 2.16
N LEU A 73 1.65 -14.96 3.09
CA LEU A 73 2.46 -13.83 3.57
C LEU A 73 3.72 -14.23 4.36
N ARG A 74 3.86 -15.51 4.72
CA ARG A 74 5.00 -16.06 5.46
C ARG A 74 5.96 -16.85 4.57
N LEU A 75 5.66 -16.99 3.27
CA LEU A 75 6.55 -17.65 2.32
C LEU A 75 7.88 -16.90 2.21
N ASN A 76 8.96 -17.66 2.03
CA ASN A 76 10.25 -17.09 1.65
C ASN A 76 10.24 -16.73 0.15
N ALA A 77 11.20 -15.91 -0.29
CA ALA A 77 11.24 -15.41 -1.68
C ALA A 77 11.21 -16.51 -2.76
N ARG A 78 11.78 -17.69 -2.49
CA ARG A 78 11.75 -18.81 -3.44
C ARG A 78 10.35 -19.40 -3.54
N ARG A 79 9.76 -19.81 -2.40
CA ARG A 79 8.41 -20.39 -2.36
C ARG A 79 7.35 -19.41 -2.85
N TYR A 80 7.53 -18.12 -2.62
CA TYR A 80 6.65 -17.09 -3.17
C TYR A 80 6.75 -16.99 -4.70
N GLY A 81 7.95 -17.16 -5.26
CA GLY A 81 8.15 -17.25 -6.70
C GLY A 81 7.46 -18.48 -7.30
N ASP A 82 7.62 -19.64 -6.67
CA ASP A 82 6.96 -20.89 -7.09
C ASP A 82 5.42 -20.71 -7.08
N PHE A 83 4.88 -20.16 -5.99
CA PHE A 83 3.46 -19.81 -5.87
C PHE A 83 2.98 -18.88 -6.99
N ALA A 84 3.71 -17.81 -7.30
CA ALA A 84 3.29 -16.85 -8.32
C ALA A 84 3.24 -17.47 -9.73
N ILE A 85 4.17 -18.38 -10.04
CA ILE A 85 4.18 -19.13 -11.30
C ILE A 85 2.97 -20.07 -11.38
N GLU A 86 2.72 -20.83 -10.32
CA GLU A 86 1.59 -21.76 -10.26
C GLU A 86 0.24 -21.04 -10.33
N TRP A 87 0.11 -19.90 -9.66
CA TRP A 87 -1.08 -19.06 -9.70
C TRP A 87 -1.32 -18.49 -11.10
N GLU A 88 -0.27 -18.01 -11.77
CA GLU A 88 -0.37 -17.56 -13.16
C GLU A 88 -0.80 -18.69 -14.10
N ALA A 89 -0.27 -19.90 -13.91
CA ALA A 89 -0.65 -21.07 -14.71
C ALA A 89 -2.12 -21.48 -14.48
N ALA A 90 -2.60 -21.46 -13.23
CA ALA A 90 -4.00 -21.73 -12.91
C ALA A 90 -4.95 -20.71 -13.57
N LEU A 91 -4.58 -19.43 -13.59
CA LEU A 91 -5.33 -18.40 -14.31
C LEU A 91 -5.29 -18.62 -15.83
N ALA A 92 -4.13 -18.99 -16.38
CA ALA A 92 -3.98 -19.28 -17.81
C ALA A 92 -4.91 -20.40 -18.28
N ASP A 93 -4.99 -21.48 -17.49
CA ASP A 93 -5.88 -22.61 -17.71
C ASP A 93 -7.35 -22.19 -17.61
N TYR A 94 -7.71 -21.47 -16.54
CA TYR A 94 -9.07 -20.97 -16.33
C TYR A 94 -9.57 -20.12 -17.50
N PHE A 95 -8.76 -19.20 -18.01
CA PHE A 95 -9.15 -18.32 -19.12
C PHE A 95 -9.08 -18.98 -20.51
N SER A 96 -8.57 -20.21 -20.62
CA SER A 96 -8.52 -20.92 -21.91
C SER A 96 -9.91 -21.30 -22.44
N ASP A 97 -10.88 -21.46 -21.54
CA ASP A 97 -12.28 -21.83 -21.86
C ASP A 97 -13.25 -20.64 -21.80
N ILE A 98 -12.76 -19.42 -21.58
CA ILE A 98 -13.59 -18.21 -21.46
C ILE A 98 -13.60 -17.43 -22.78
N ASP A 99 -14.80 -17.06 -23.26
CA ASP A 99 -14.95 -16.16 -24.40
C ASP A 99 -14.53 -14.73 -24.02
N PRO A 100 -13.52 -14.13 -24.68
CA PRO A 100 -13.06 -12.78 -24.38
C PRO A 100 -14.08 -11.68 -24.74
N ALA A 101 -15.05 -11.95 -25.63
CA ALA A 101 -15.92 -10.91 -26.19
C ALA A 101 -16.81 -10.19 -25.15
N ASP A 102 -17.18 -10.89 -24.07
CA ASP A 102 -18.04 -10.37 -23.01
C ASP A 102 -17.34 -10.30 -21.63
N ALA A 103 -16.00 -10.39 -21.60
CA ALA A 103 -15.22 -10.55 -20.39
C ALA A 103 -14.16 -9.46 -20.23
N VAL A 104 -14.10 -8.87 -19.03
CA VAL A 104 -13.02 -7.97 -18.60
C VAL A 104 -12.26 -8.60 -17.45
N VAL A 105 -10.93 -8.51 -17.49
CA VAL A 105 -10.05 -9.04 -16.44
C VAL A 105 -9.49 -7.90 -15.60
N LEU A 106 -9.79 -7.90 -14.30
CA LEU A 106 -9.24 -7.00 -13.28
C LEU A 106 -8.11 -7.72 -12.53
N ALA A 107 -6.87 -7.29 -12.74
CA ALA A 107 -5.75 -7.74 -11.93
C ALA A 107 -5.60 -6.86 -10.68
N ASN A 108 -5.70 -7.46 -9.49
CA ASN A 108 -5.51 -6.70 -8.25
C ASN A 108 -4.03 -6.34 -8.00
N ASP A 109 -3.07 -7.13 -8.49
CA ASP A 109 -1.65 -6.87 -8.31
C ASP A 109 -0.88 -7.18 -9.61
N THR A 110 0.32 -6.62 -9.75
CA THR A 110 1.21 -6.86 -10.91
C THR A 110 1.96 -8.18 -10.77
N ALA A 111 2.55 -8.45 -9.61
CA ALA A 111 3.39 -9.64 -9.41
C ALA A 111 2.55 -10.91 -9.38
N GLU A 112 1.36 -10.83 -8.79
CA GLU A 112 0.38 -11.91 -8.67
C GLU A 112 -0.73 -11.82 -9.74
N GLY A 113 -0.48 -11.04 -10.80
CA GLY A 113 -1.44 -10.83 -11.88
C GLY A 113 -1.59 -12.04 -12.81
N PRO A 114 -2.61 -12.04 -13.68
CA PRO A 114 -2.79 -13.04 -14.73
C PRO A 114 -1.66 -12.97 -15.79
N PRO A 115 -1.61 -13.93 -16.74
CA PRO A 115 -0.66 -13.89 -17.85
C PRO A 115 -1.02 -12.80 -18.87
N PHE A 116 -0.66 -11.54 -18.56
CA PHE A 116 -1.10 -10.34 -19.28
C PHE A 116 -0.90 -10.42 -20.81
N ALA A 117 0.27 -10.91 -21.24
CA ALA A 117 0.58 -11.03 -22.66
C ALA A 117 -0.30 -12.07 -23.38
N GLN A 118 -0.57 -13.21 -22.74
CA GLN A 118 -1.42 -14.27 -23.27
C GLN A 118 -2.88 -13.82 -23.34
N LEU A 119 -3.40 -13.20 -22.26
CA LEU A 119 -4.75 -12.65 -22.25
C LEU A 119 -4.96 -11.61 -23.34
N HIS A 120 -3.97 -10.73 -23.56
CA HIS A 120 -4.03 -9.74 -24.63
C HIS A 120 -4.05 -10.39 -26.02
N GLN A 121 -3.22 -11.41 -26.25
CA GLN A 121 -3.22 -12.16 -27.51
C GLN A 121 -4.54 -12.89 -27.76
N ASN A 122 -5.19 -13.34 -26.69
CA ASN A 122 -6.51 -13.95 -26.74
C ASN A 122 -7.66 -12.93 -26.83
N GLY A 123 -7.38 -11.63 -26.84
CA GLY A 123 -8.39 -10.57 -27.03
C GLY A 123 -9.11 -10.12 -25.77
N PHE A 124 -8.66 -10.52 -24.57
CA PHE A 124 -9.26 -10.05 -23.32
C PHE A 124 -8.92 -8.58 -23.06
N ALA A 125 -9.96 -7.82 -22.71
CA ALA A 125 -9.82 -6.49 -22.16
C ALA A 125 -9.32 -6.56 -20.71
N GLN A 126 -8.31 -5.75 -20.38
CA GLN A 126 -7.56 -5.86 -19.13
C GLN A 126 -7.39 -4.52 -18.42
N LEU A 127 -7.55 -4.57 -17.11
CA LEU A 127 -7.25 -3.46 -16.21
C LEU A 127 -6.49 -3.98 -14.99
N ALA A 128 -5.53 -3.20 -14.51
CA ALA A 128 -4.61 -3.64 -13.45
C ALA A 128 -4.42 -2.56 -12.40
N LEU A 129 -4.72 -2.88 -11.13
CA LEU A 129 -4.53 -1.97 -10.01
C LEU A 129 -3.05 -1.93 -9.61
N LEU A 130 -2.46 -0.74 -9.56
CA LEU A 130 -1.05 -0.55 -9.21
C LEU A 130 -0.92 -0.19 -7.73
N HIS A 131 -0.51 -1.17 -6.91
CA HIS A 131 -0.20 -0.93 -5.49
C HIS A 131 1.28 -0.64 -5.24
N VAL A 132 2.13 -1.14 -6.13
CA VAL A 132 3.59 -0.99 -6.11
C VAL A 132 4.10 -0.97 -7.55
N ILE A 133 5.06 -0.08 -7.83
CA ILE A 133 5.93 -0.18 -9.00
C ILE A 133 7.12 -1.03 -8.57
N VAL A 134 7.16 -2.25 -9.06
CA VAL A 134 8.13 -3.28 -8.71
C VAL A 134 9.54 -2.77 -8.95
N SER A 135 9.81 -2.19 -10.11
CA SER A 135 11.14 -1.64 -10.43
C SER A 135 11.58 -0.54 -9.45
N GLU A 136 10.69 0.35 -9.04
CA GLU A 136 10.97 1.40 -8.05
C GLU A 136 11.20 0.81 -6.65
N PHE A 137 10.35 -0.14 -6.24
CA PHE A 137 10.49 -0.85 -4.97
C PHE A 137 11.82 -1.60 -4.88
N PHE A 138 12.17 -2.37 -5.93
CA PHE A 138 13.42 -3.12 -5.96
C PHE A 138 14.64 -2.21 -5.93
N SER A 139 14.59 -1.12 -6.71
CA SER A 139 15.66 -0.12 -6.74
C SER A 139 15.90 0.46 -5.35
N ARG A 140 14.85 0.92 -4.67
CA ARG A 140 14.99 1.47 -3.32
C ARG A 140 15.42 0.43 -2.29
N ARG A 141 14.80 -0.76 -2.29
CA ARG A 141 14.98 -1.76 -1.23
C ARG A 141 16.31 -2.51 -1.31
N TYR A 142 16.75 -2.87 -2.51
CA TYR A 142 17.88 -3.77 -2.73
C TYR A 142 19.13 -3.09 -3.27
N VAL A 143 18.99 -1.87 -3.80
CA VAL A 143 20.12 -1.12 -4.36
C VAL A 143 20.38 0.14 -3.55
N SER A 144 19.45 1.08 -3.55
CA SER A 144 19.70 2.43 -3.05
C SER A 144 19.81 2.48 -1.52
N GLN A 145 18.94 1.76 -0.80
CA GLN A 145 19.00 1.71 0.65
C GLN A 145 20.27 0.98 1.18
N PRO A 146 20.67 -0.20 0.67
CA PRO A 146 21.86 -0.88 1.18
C PRO A 146 23.18 -0.22 0.78
N THR A 147 23.24 0.41 -0.40
CA THR A 147 24.50 0.97 -0.94
C THR A 147 24.64 2.48 -0.78
N GLY A 148 23.55 3.20 -0.53
CA GLY A 148 23.51 4.66 -0.54
C GLY A 148 23.56 5.28 -1.94
N LEU A 149 23.59 4.47 -3.01
CA LEU A 149 23.62 4.96 -4.38
C LEU A 149 22.21 5.41 -4.83
N PRO A 150 22.04 6.58 -5.46
CA PRO A 150 20.74 7.10 -5.87
C PRO A 150 20.25 6.47 -7.18
N ILE A 151 20.13 5.14 -7.22
CA ILE A 151 19.59 4.42 -8.37
C ILE A 151 18.05 4.51 -8.27
N SER A 152 17.40 4.89 -9.37
CA SER A 152 15.94 5.00 -9.47
C SER A 152 15.36 3.74 -10.13
N GLY A 153 14.04 3.56 -10.07
CA GLY A 153 13.35 2.49 -10.80
C GLY A 153 13.67 2.50 -12.30
N PRO A 154 13.59 3.65 -13.00
CA PRO A 154 13.92 3.75 -14.42
C PRO A 154 15.35 3.32 -14.77
N HIS A 155 16.34 3.72 -13.96
CA HIS A 155 17.73 3.29 -14.13
C HIS A 155 17.85 1.77 -14.01
N LEU A 156 17.27 1.18 -12.96
CA LEU A 156 17.33 -0.26 -12.73
C LEU A 156 16.58 -1.05 -13.82
N SER A 157 15.43 -0.54 -14.26
CA SER A 157 14.64 -1.15 -15.34
C SER A 157 15.38 -1.11 -16.68
N ALA A 158 16.07 -0.01 -17.00
CA ALA A 158 16.91 0.09 -18.20
C ALA A 158 18.08 -0.91 -18.18
N LEU A 159 18.77 -1.03 -17.03
CA LEU A 159 19.83 -2.00 -16.82
C LEU A 159 19.32 -3.44 -16.94
N TRP A 160 18.16 -3.74 -16.36
CA TRP A 160 17.52 -5.05 -16.45
C TRP A 160 17.23 -5.43 -17.90
N ARG A 161 16.60 -4.54 -18.67
CA ARG A 161 16.32 -4.78 -20.11
C ARG A 161 17.60 -5.01 -20.91
N LEU A 162 18.68 -4.30 -20.59
CA LEU A 162 19.97 -4.50 -21.24
C LEU A 162 20.58 -5.87 -20.92
N ALA A 163 20.52 -6.27 -19.65
CA ALA A 163 20.97 -7.58 -19.20
C ALA A 163 20.16 -8.71 -19.84
N GLU A 164 18.84 -8.53 -19.95
CA GLU A 164 17.92 -9.48 -20.59
C GLU A 164 18.24 -9.66 -22.09
N ARG A 165 18.43 -8.56 -22.83
CA ARG A 165 18.85 -8.62 -24.25
C ARG A 165 20.19 -9.34 -24.46
N ARG A 166 21.04 -9.38 -23.45
CA ARG A 166 22.34 -10.08 -23.48
C ARG A 166 22.29 -11.48 -22.87
N GLY A 167 21.11 -11.97 -22.47
CA GLY A 167 20.93 -13.29 -21.86
C GLY A 167 21.57 -13.41 -20.47
N LEU A 168 21.89 -12.30 -19.81
CA LEU A 168 22.58 -12.28 -18.51
C LEU A 168 21.63 -12.47 -17.32
N THR A 169 20.33 -12.21 -17.51
CA THR A 169 19.32 -12.34 -16.44
C THR A 169 19.10 -13.77 -16.00
N ARG A 170 19.56 -14.79 -16.74
CA ARG A 170 19.46 -16.22 -16.35
C ARG A 170 20.09 -16.58 -15.00
N HIS A 171 20.98 -15.73 -14.49
CA HIS A 171 21.63 -15.89 -13.19
C HIS A 171 20.97 -15.05 -12.08
N ALA A 172 19.95 -14.24 -12.42
CA ALA A 172 19.20 -13.47 -11.45
C ALA A 172 18.22 -14.38 -10.69
N PRO A 173 17.85 -14.04 -9.45
CA PRO A 173 16.84 -14.77 -8.70
C PRO A 173 15.53 -14.93 -9.47
N ASP A 174 14.88 -16.08 -9.34
CA ASP A 174 13.65 -16.42 -10.09
C ASP A 174 12.55 -15.39 -9.88
N ILE A 175 12.38 -14.93 -8.63
CA ILE A 175 11.43 -13.87 -8.29
C ILE A 175 11.70 -12.58 -9.07
N ALA A 176 12.97 -12.21 -9.27
CA ALA A 176 13.32 -11.03 -10.05
C ALA A 176 13.00 -11.24 -11.54
N ARG A 177 13.27 -12.43 -12.08
CA ARG A 177 12.91 -12.75 -13.47
C ARG A 177 11.40 -12.67 -13.68
N LEU A 178 10.61 -13.19 -12.74
CA LEU A 178 9.15 -13.17 -12.78
C LEU A 178 8.58 -11.76 -12.70
N VAL A 179 8.91 -11.00 -11.65
CA VAL A 179 8.24 -9.71 -11.40
C VAL A 179 8.59 -8.64 -12.44
N TRP A 180 9.80 -8.64 -12.99
CA TRP A 180 10.17 -7.71 -14.07
C TRP A 180 9.50 -8.08 -15.41
N ALA A 181 9.33 -9.39 -15.68
CA ALA A 181 8.58 -9.84 -16.85
C ALA A 181 7.11 -9.41 -16.72
N LYS A 182 6.49 -9.65 -15.56
CA LYS A 182 5.12 -9.22 -15.27
C LYS A 182 4.91 -7.72 -15.41
N GLU A 183 5.77 -6.90 -14.80
CA GLU A 183 5.64 -5.44 -14.88
C GLU A 183 5.84 -4.92 -16.32
N ARG A 184 6.74 -5.55 -17.10
CA ARG A 184 6.93 -5.26 -18.52
C ARG A 184 5.68 -5.62 -19.34
N ASP A 185 5.11 -6.80 -19.09
CA ASP A 185 3.98 -7.30 -19.86
C ASP A 185 2.73 -6.49 -19.53
N LEU A 186 2.52 -6.11 -18.27
CA LEU A 186 1.53 -5.10 -17.86
C LEU A 186 1.73 -3.80 -18.65
N ALA A 187 2.97 -3.28 -18.64
CA ALA A 187 3.27 -2.03 -19.33
C ALA A 187 3.07 -2.12 -20.85
N ARG A 188 3.05 -3.30 -21.46
CA ARG A 188 2.85 -3.48 -22.92
C ARG A 188 1.43 -3.83 -23.31
N HIS A 189 0.74 -4.62 -22.49
CA HIS A 189 -0.43 -5.39 -22.94
C HIS A 189 -1.72 -5.08 -22.17
N VAL A 190 -1.65 -4.47 -20.98
CA VAL A 190 -2.86 -4.12 -20.21
C VAL A 190 -3.52 -2.85 -20.76
N ASP A 191 -4.80 -2.88 -21.06
CA ASP A 191 -5.50 -1.75 -21.70
C ASP A 191 -5.62 -0.53 -20.77
N ALA A 192 -5.87 -0.75 -19.48
CA ALA A 192 -5.96 0.32 -18.48
C ALA A 192 -5.22 -0.02 -17.17
N PRO A 193 -3.91 0.26 -17.07
CA PRO A 193 -3.23 0.30 -15.78
C PRO A 193 -3.82 1.42 -14.92
N ILE A 194 -4.13 1.16 -13.66
CA ILE A 194 -4.74 2.13 -12.73
C ILE A 194 -3.71 2.50 -11.66
N ALA A 195 -3.18 3.71 -11.77
CA ALA A 195 -2.24 4.28 -10.81
C ALA A 195 -2.97 5.13 -9.76
N PRO A 196 -2.62 5.03 -8.47
CA PRO A 196 -3.24 5.83 -7.43
C PRO A 196 -2.79 7.29 -7.42
N SER A 197 -1.77 7.64 -8.19
CA SER A 197 -1.26 9.01 -8.26
C SER A 197 -0.45 9.23 -9.53
N ALA A 198 -0.35 10.50 -9.95
CA ALA A 198 0.44 10.92 -11.10
C ALA A 198 1.94 10.52 -10.99
N PRO A 199 2.60 10.64 -9.82
CA PRO A 199 3.97 10.14 -9.65
C PRO A 199 4.12 8.64 -9.90
N VAL A 200 3.14 7.81 -9.50
CA VAL A 200 3.16 6.36 -9.76
C VAL A 200 2.99 6.07 -11.25
N ALA A 201 2.04 6.74 -11.92
CA ALA A 201 1.84 6.62 -13.36
C ALA A 201 3.11 6.99 -14.15
N ARG A 202 3.73 8.13 -13.81
CA ARG A 202 5.00 8.57 -14.42
C ARG A 202 6.13 7.56 -14.17
N SER A 203 6.26 7.05 -12.95
CA SER A 203 7.29 6.05 -12.63
C SER A 203 7.16 4.80 -13.50
N LEU A 204 5.94 4.27 -13.72
CA LEU A 204 5.72 3.14 -14.62
C LEU A 204 6.12 3.48 -16.08
N ALA A 205 5.72 4.65 -16.57
CA ALA A 205 6.05 5.12 -17.92
C ALA A 205 7.55 5.30 -18.14
N ASP A 206 8.26 5.90 -17.18
CA ASP A 206 9.70 6.11 -17.23
C ASP A 206 10.46 4.78 -17.12
N CYS A 207 9.93 3.81 -16.38
CA CYS A 207 10.46 2.46 -16.32
C CYS A 207 10.33 1.74 -17.66
N TYR A 208 9.25 1.95 -18.42
CA TYR A 208 8.97 1.23 -19.67
C TYR A 208 8.69 2.19 -20.84
N PRO A 209 9.69 2.96 -21.28
CA PRO A 209 9.50 3.91 -22.37
C PRO A 209 9.19 3.18 -23.68
N GLY A 210 8.33 3.79 -24.50
CA GLY A 210 7.96 3.27 -25.83
C GLY A 210 6.90 2.17 -25.84
N THR A 211 6.38 1.72 -24.68
CA THR A 211 5.27 0.74 -24.64
C THR A 211 3.89 1.37 -24.80
N GLY A 212 3.81 2.70 -24.83
CA GLY A 212 2.56 3.45 -24.85
C GLY A 212 1.84 3.51 -23.50
N VAL A 213 2.41 2.92 -22.43
CA VAL A 213 1.76 2.82 -21.10
C VAL A 213 1.35 4.19 -20.54
N ALA A 214 2.15 5.23 -20.80
CA ALA A 214 1.85 6.60 -20.38
C ALA A 214 0.48 7.11 -20.85
N ARG A 215 0.03 6.71 -22.05
CA ARG A 215 -1.26 7.12 -22.63
C ARG A 215 -2.43 6.26 -22.14
N ARG A 216 -2.13 5.06 -21.65
CA ARG A 216 -3.13 4.08 -21.18
C ARG A 216 -3.40 4.20 -19.68
N THR A 217 -2.39 4.59 -18.89
CA THR A 217 -2.49 4.61 -17.43
C THR A 217 -3.52 5.62 -16.95
N GLN A 218 -4.53 5.12 -16.23
CA GLN A 218 -5.57 5.91 -15.58
C GLN A 218 -5.10 6.31 -14.18
N ILE A 219 -5.25 7.59 -13.83
CA ILE A 219 -4.94 8.08 -12.47
C ILE A 219 -6.21 8.10 -11.64
N VAL A 220 -6.32 7.18 -10.69
CA VAL A 220 -7.47 7.03 -9.79
C VAL A 220 -6.97 7.01 -8.34
N PRO A 221 -6.95 8.16 -7.65
CA PRO A 221 -6.66 8.21 -6.22
C PRO A 221 -7.64 7.32 -5.45
N TRP A 222 -7.14 6.47 -4.54
CA TRP A 222 -8.00 5.52 -3.83
C TRP A 222 -9.00 6.20 -2.88
N GLY A 223 -8.77 7.44 -2.47
CA GLY A 223 -9.54 8.07 -1.41
C GLY A 223 -9.28 7.43 -0.05
N VAL A 224 -10.25 7.53 0.85
CA VAL A 224 -10.22 6.97 2.20
C VAL A 224 -10.90 5.61 2.19
N THR A 225 -10.14 4.54 2.41
CA THR A 225 -10.70 3.20 2.59
C THR A 225 -11.25 3.02 4.00
N GLY A 226 -12.52 2.62 4.09
CA GLY A 226 -13.29 2.51 5.33
C GLY A 226 -13.99 3.82 5.70
N GLU A 227 -14.78 3.78 6.77
CA GLU A 227 -15.62 4.90 7.18
C GLU A 227 -15.01 5.60 8.41
N PRO A 228 -14.55 6.85 8.28
CA PRO A 228 -14.10 7.61 9.43
C PRO A 228 -15.30 8.01 10.30
N ASP A 229 -15.18 7.80 11.60
CA ASP A 229 -16.12 8.33 12.58
C ASP A 229 -15.48 9.53 13.30
N PRO A 230 -15.99 10.76 13.08
CA PRO A 230 -15.45 11.98 13.69
C PRO A 230 -15.61 12.02 15.21
N ASP A 231 -16.57 11.27 15.77
CA ASP A 231 -16.90 11.28 17.20
C ASP A 231 -15.91 10.42 18.00
N LEU A 232 -15.11 9.56 17.34
CA LEU A 232 -14.08 8.75 18.00
C LEU A 232 -13.05 9.55 18.78
N ARG A 233 -12.87 10.84 18.45
CA ARG A 233 -11.97 11.73 19.20
C ARG A 233 -12.47 11.98 20.62
N GLU A 234 -13.78 11.95 20.87
CA GLU A 234 -14.33 12.13 22.22
C GLU A 234 -13.84 11.03 23.17
N PHE A 235 -13.59 9.83 22.64
CA PHE A 235 -13.05 8.68 23.35
C PHE A 235 -11.51 8.64 23.39
N ARG A 236 -10.82 9.76 23.09
CA ARG A 236 -9.35 9.85 23.09
C ARG A 236 -8.75 9.30 24.38
N ARG A 237 -9.28 9.74 25.53
CA ARG A 237 -8.71 9.43 26.85
C ARG A 237 -8.75 7.93 27.14
N ASP A 238 -9.87 7.29 26.81
CA ASP A 238 -10.07 5.86 27.08
C ASP A 238 -9.28 5.01 26.08
N THR A 239 -9.27 5.42 24.81
CA THR A 239 -8.45 4.80 23.76
C THR A 239 -6.96 4.77 24.12
N LEU A 240 -6.41 5.86 24.67
CA LEU A 240 -5.00 5.85 25.09
C LEU A 240 -4.73 4.96 26.30
N ARG A 241 -5.65 4.91 27.26
CA ARG A 241 -5.48 4.05 28.44
C ARG A 241 -5.52 2.57 28.08
N GLU A 242 -6.32 2.18 27.09
CA GLU A 242 -6.37 0.80 26.58
C GLU A 242 -5.02 0.32 26.01
N VAL A 243 -4.13 1.23 25.61
CA VAL A 243 -2.79 0.92 25.08
C VAL A 243 -1.66 1.37 26.01
N ASP A 244 -1.99 1.55 27.30
CA ASP A 244 -1.06 1.95 28.37
C ASP A 244 -0.37 3.31 28.11
N ALA A 245 -1.02 4.23 27.38
CA ALA A 245 -0.50 5.56 27.05
C ALA A 245 -1.13 6.67 27.91
N ASP A 246 -0.38 7.75 28.15
CA ASP A 246 -0.80 8.87 28.99
C ASP A 246 -1.70 9.83 28.21
N PRO A 247 -2.97 10.04 28.61
CA PRO A 247 -3.88 10.93 27.90
C PRO A 247 -3.51 12.41 27.91
N ASN A 248 -2.57 12.83 28.75
CA ASN A 248 -2.14 14.22 28.86
C ASN A 248 -0.90 14.55 28.01
N ARG A 249 -0.30 13.55 27.35
CA ARG A 249 0.89 13.73 26.52
C ARG A 249 0.53 13.89 25.05
N PHE A 250 1.37 14.67 24.36
CA PHE A 250 1.29 14.82 22.92
C PHE A 250 1.59 13.49 22.25
N THR A 251 0.60 12.94 21.58
CA THR A 251 0.57 11.57 21.10
C THR A 251 0.91 11.50 19.63
N LEU A 252 2.07 10.95 19.34
CA LEU A 252 2.51 10.59 18.01
C LEU A 252 2.03 9.17 17.69
N LEU A 253 1.53 8.92 16.49
CA LEU A 253 1.16 7.58 16.02
C LEU A 253 1.94 7.20 14.76
N THR A 254 2.59 6.05 14.76
CA THR A 254 2.96 5.32 13.54
C THR A 254 2.09 4.07 13.46
N LEU A 255 1.45 3.85 12.32
CA LEU A 255 0.61 2.67 12.07
C LEU A 255 1.01 2.04 10.73
N SER A 256 1.67 0.89 10.81
CA SER A 256 2.12 0.12 9.66
C SER A 256 2.53 -1.28 10.08
N ARG A 257 2.75 -2.16 9.10
CA ARG A 257 3.60 -3.33 9.32
C ARG A 257 4.96 -2.90 9.89
N LEU A 258 5.53 -3.70 10.79
CA LEU A 258 6.88 -3.43 11.32
C LEU A 258 7.92 -4.06 10.40
N SER A 259 8.33 -3.28 9.41
CA SER A 259 9.31 -3.67 8.40
C SER A 259 10.28 -2.53 8.06
N PRO A 260 11.52 -2.84 7.61
CA PRO A 260 12.57 -1.84 7.40
C PRO A 260 12.20 -0.71 6.43
N GLU A 261 11.29 -0.94 5.49
CA GLU A 261 10.84 0.07 4.55
C GLU A 261 9.97 1.17 5.16
N LYS A 262 9.36 0.88 6.32
CA LYS A 262 8.56 1.85 7.06
C LYS A 262 9.40 2.80 7.91
N ARG A 263 10.67 2.47 8.16
CA ARG A 263 11.68 3.34 8.81
C ARG A 263 11.26 3.96 10.15
N VAL A 264 10.51 3.22 10.97
CA VAL A 264 10.05 3.66 12.30
C VAL A 264 11.23 4.01 13.22
N GLU A 265 12.41 3.41 13.02
CA GLU A 265 13.63 3.75 13.75
C GLU A 265 14.01 5.23 13.62
N LEU A 266 13.67 5.86 12.50
CA LEU A 266 13.93 7.27 12.25
C LEU A 266 13.19 8.16 13.27
N VAL A 267 11.94 7.80 13.59
CA VAL A 267 11.12 8.53 14.56
C VAL A 267 11.68 8.35 15.97
N ILE A 268 12.09 7.14 16.34
CA ILE A 268 12.73 6.86 17.63
C ILE A 268 14.05 7.65 17.76
N GLU A 269 14.83 7.74 16.68
CA GLU A 269 16.04 8.57 16.62
C GLU A 269 15.72 10.08 16.69
N ALA A 270 14.61 10.52 16.10
CA ALA A 270 14.15 11.91 16.22
C ALA A 270 13.79 12.26 17.68
N LEU A 271 13.09 11.36 18.38
CA LEU A 271 12.79 11.52 19.81
C LEU A 271 14.08 11.57 20.66
N ARG A 272 15.08 10.75 20.32
CA ARG A 272 16.41 10.81 20.96
C ARG A 272 17.05 12.19 20.81
N LEU A 273 16.96 12.79 19.64
CA LEU A 273 17.51 14.13 19.39
C LEU A 273 16.76 15.18 20.20
N ILE A 274 15.43 15.10 20.26
CA ILE A 274 14.62 16.00 21.10
C ILE A 274 15.01 15.86 22.57
N GLU A 275 15.16 14.63 23.08
CA GLU A 275 15.57 14.37 24.47
C GLU A 275 16.93 14.98 24.80
N ARG A 276 17.91 14.88 23.89
CA ARG A 276 19.25 15.47 24.08
C ARG A 276 19.24 16.99 24.05
N GLN A 277 18.38 17.59 23.22
CA GLN A 277 18.33 19.04 23.02
C GLN A 277 17.42 19.74 24.04
N SER A 278 16.35 19.09 24.46
CA SER A 278 15.36 19.62 25.40
C SER A 278 14.63 18.48 26.12
N PRO A 279 15.17 18.01 27.27
CA PRO A 279 14.54 16.95 28.06
C PRO A 279 13.09 17.25 28.45
N ALA A 280 12.79 18.49 28.85
CA ALA A 280 11.43 18.91 29.21
C ALA A 280 10.44 18.86 28.04
N THR A 281 10.91 19.09 26.80
CA THR A 281 10.07 18.90 25.61
C THR A 281 9.79 17.43 25.36
N ALA A 282 10.82 16.56 25.51
CA ALA A 282 10.67 15.13 25.31
C ALA A 282 9.72 14.47 26.32
N GLU A 283 9.68 14.94 27.56
CA GLU A 283 8.74 14.46 28.59
C GLU A 283 7.27 14.70 28.21
N ARG A 284 6.98 15.63 27.31
CA ARG A 284 5.60 15.91 26.88
C ARG A 284 5.14 15.03 25.72
N ILE A 285 6.02 14.21 25.16
CA ILE A 285 5.78 13.45 23.94
C ILE A 285 5.72 11.96 24.27
N GLN A 286 4.77 11.26 23.65
CA GLN A 286 4.74 9.80 23.59
C GLN A 286 4.54 9.33 22.14
N LEU A 287 5.02 8.13 21.83
CA LEU A 287 4.89 7.50 20.51
C LEU A 287 4.18 6.16 20.63
N LEU A 288 3.11 6.00 19.85
CA LEU A 288 2.44 4.72 19.63
C LEU A 288 2.98 4.10 18.34
N VAL A 289 3.57 2.91 18.45
CA VAL A 289 4.02 2.09 17.32
C VAL A 289 3.04 0.93 17.13
N ALA A 290 1.96 1.20 16.40
CA ALA A 290 0.90 0.24 16.13
C ALA A 290 1.18 -0.59 14.86
N GLY A 291 0.94 -1.89 14.95
CA GLY A 291 1.16 -2.88 13.91
C GLY A 291 2.03 -4.05 14.35
N GLY A 292 2.06 -5.10 13.52
CA GLY A 292 2.81 -6.33 13.79
C GLY A 292 4.01 -6.50 12.86
N ALA A 293 4.99 -7.30 13.31
CA ALA A 293 6.07 -7.79 12.45
C ALA A 293 5.52 -8.52 11.22
N ALA A 294 5.95 -8.11 10.03
CA ALA A 294 5.60 -8.74 8.76
C ALA A 294 6.80 -8.79 7.81
N TYR A 295 6.72 -9.67 6.80
CA TYR A 295 7.79 -10.00 5.84
C TYR A 295 9.10 -10.53 6.44
N MET A 296 10.00 -10.96 5.54
CA MET A 296 11.34 -11.42 5.87
C MET A 296 12.12 -10.34 6.62
N GLY A 297 12.36 -10.57 7.92
CA GLY A 297 13.11 -9.65 8.80
C GLY A 297 12.25 -8.79 9.73
N GLY A 298 10.91 -8.82 9.64
CA GLY A 298 10.02 -8.01 10.48
C GLY A 298 10.23 -8.24 11.99
N ALA A 299 10.37 -9.50 12.42
CA ALA A 299 10.59 -9.81 13.84
C ALA A 299 11.95 -9.29 14.36
N ALA A 300 13.00 -9.35 13.53
CA ALA A 300 14.31 -8.80 13.89
C ALA A 300 14.26 -7.26 13.97
N TYR A 301 13.52 -6.66 13.05
CA TYR A 301 13.30 -5.22 12.99
C TYR A 301 12.47 -4.72 14.18
N GLU A 302 11.38 -5.40 14.56
CA GLU A 302 10.62 -5.08 15.77
C GLU A 302 11.50 -5.13 17.03
N ARG A 303 12.33 -6.18 17.19
CA ARG A 303 13.30 -6.25 18.30
C ARG A 303 14.25 -5.06 18.31
N LYS A 304 14.75 -4.63 17.14
CA LYS A 304 15.60 -3.44 16.99
C LYS A 304 14.84 -2.18 17.43
N LEU A 305 13.58 -2.01 17.05
CA LEU A 305 12.75 -0.86 17.44
C LEU A 305 12.55 -0.83 18.97
N ARG A 306 12.16 -1.95 19.58
CA ARG A 306 11.99 -2.07 21.03
C ARG A 306 13.28 -1.78 21.79
N GLN A 307 14.43 -2.26 21.30
CA GLN A 307 15.75 -1.96 21.89
C GLN A 307 16.13 -0.47 21.73
N ALA A 308 15.80 0.16 20.61
CA ALA A 308 16.04 1.58 20.41
C ALA A 308 15.17 2.44 21.34
N ALA A 309 13.90 2.06 21.49
CA ALA A 309 12.93 2.68 22.37
C ALA A 309 13.32 2.56 23.85
N SER A 310 13.75 1.39 24.32
CA SER A 310 14.12 1.16 25.73
C SER A 310 15.31 1.99 26.21
N ARG A 311 16.07 2.56 25.28
CA ARG A 311 17.18 3.45 25.61
C ARG A 311 16.71 4.89 25.88
N LEU A 312 15.51 5.30 25.45
CA LEU A 312 14.96 6.64 25.69
C LEU A 312 14.68 6.81 27.18
N ARG A 313 14.88 8.02 27.73
CA ARG A 313 14.69 8.28 29.17
C ARG A 313 13.55 9.23 29.47
N ARG A 314 13.05 9.96 28.47
CA ARG A 314 12.07 11.05 28.66
C ARG A 314 10.81 10.86 27.84
N ALA A 315 10.94 10.50 26.57
CA ALA A 315 9.81 10.17 25.70
C ALA A 315 9.44 8.69 25.87
N GLU A 316 8.14 8.41 25.98
CA GLU A 316 7.60 7.06 26.11
C GLU A 316 7.26 6.48 24.72
N VAL A 317 7.46 5.17 24.56
CA VAL A 317 7.15 4.46 23.31
C VAL A 317 6.35 3.21 23.65
N HIS A 318 5.14 3.14 23.13
CA HIS A 318 4.19 2.05 23.34
C HIS A 318 4.10 1.23 22.07
N PHE A 319 3.96 -0.09 22.21
CA PHE A 319 3.82 -1.02 21.10
C PHE A 319 2.53 -1.83 21.29
N PRO A 320 1.37 -1.30 20.88
CA PRO A 320 0.08 -1.98 21.02
C PRO A 320 0.00 -3.31 20.27
N GLY A 321 0.93 -3.57 19.36
CA GLY A 321 0.92 -4.74 18.49
C GLY A 321 -0.04 -4.56 17.32
N TYR A 322 -0.53 -5.68 16.79
CA TYR A 322 -1.55 -5.65 15.74
C TYR A 322 -2.86 -5.11 16.29
N VAL A 323 -3.53 -4.25 15.52
CA VAL A 323 -4.79 -3.59 15.92
C VAL A 323 -5.88 -3.90 14.91
N THR A 324 -7.11 -4.11 15.39
CA THR A 324 -8.28 -4.36 14.53
C THR A 324 -8.65 -3.11 13.73
N SER A 325 -9.53 -3.27 12.73
CA SER A 325 -10.04 -2.14 11.94
C SER A 325 -10.68 -1.06 12.81
N GLU A 326 -11.45 -1.42 13.83
CA GLU A 326 -12.05 -0.48 14.78
C GLU A 326 -10.99 0.24 15.63
N GLN A 327 -10.07 -0.51 16.24
CA GLN A 327 -9.00 0.05 17.06
C GLN A 327 -8.09 1.00 16.26
N LYS A 328 -7.82 0.68 14.99
CA LYS A 328 -7.08 1.54 14.06
C LYS A 328 -7.72 2.93 13.94
N TRP A 329 -9.03 3.00 13.72
CA TRP A 329 -9.74 4.28 13.63
C TRP A 329 -9.72 5.06 14.94
N ARG A 330 -9.91 4.38 16.07
CA ARG A 330 -9.78 4.97 17.41
C ARG A 330 -8.39 5.55 17.65
N LEU A 331 -7.33 4.83 17.26
CA LEU A 331 -5.95 5.29 17.40
C LEU A 331 -5.64 6.49 16.49
N PHE A 332 -6.12 6.50 15.25
CA PHE A 332 -5.98 7.67 14.37
C PHE A 332 -6.67 8.89 14.98
N ALA A 333 -7.91 8.75 15.43
CA ALA A 333 -8.62 9.83 16.11
C ALA A 333 -7.89 10.27 17.38
N ALA A 334 -7.36 9.34 18.18
CA ALA A 334 -6.63 9.62 19.40
C ALA A 334 -5.24 10.24 19.18
N ALA A 335 -4.61 10.11 18.01
CA ALA A 335 -3.31 10.72 17.73
C ALA A 335 -3.41 12.25 17.61
N ASP A 336 -2.40 12.96 18.11
CA ASP A 336 -2.24 14.41 17.89
C ASP A 336 -1.49 14.69 16.58
N ALA A 337 -0.62 13.77 16.17
CA ALA A 337 -0.05 13.71 14.82
C ALA A 337 0.24 12.26 14.40
N PHE A 338 -0.01 11.94 13.13
CA PHE A 338 0.37 10.68 12.51
C PHE A 338 1.72 10.82 11.78
N LEU A 339 2.58 9.81 11.87
CA LEU A 339 3.88 9.79 11.21
C LEU A 339 3.98 8.66 10.19
N SER A 340 4.37 9.02 8.97
CA SER A 340 4.72 8.07 7.89
C SER A 340 6.18 8.29 7.46
N PRO A 341 7.16 7.69 8.16
CA PRO A 341 8.58 7.78 7.80
C PRO A 341 8.97 6.86 6.63
N SER A 342 8.01 6.15 6.04
CA SER A 342 8.17 5.25 4.91
C SER A 342 8.94 5.89 3.76
N TYR A 343 9.92 5.19 3.19
CA TYR A 343 10.65 5.72 2.03
C TYR A 343 9.90 5.48 0.70
N TYR A 344 8.91 4.59 0.70
CA TYR A 344 8.13 4.22 -0.47
C TYR A 344 6.70 3.83 -0.06
N GLU A 345 5.72 4.50 -0.67
CA GLU A 345 4.30 4.10 -0.72
C GLU A 345 3.71 4.66 -2.02
N ALA A 346 2.92 3.84 -2.73
CA ALA A 346 2.25 4.28 -3.96
C ALA A 346 1.13 5.31 -3.69
N TYR A 347 0.36 5.11 -2.62
CA TYR A 347 -0.73 6.01 -2.23
C TYR A 347 -0.65 6.46 -0.76
N GLY A 348 -0.37 5.55 0.16
CA GLY A 348 -0.40 5.84 1.60
C GLY A 348 -1.80 5.79 2.17
N LEU A 349 -2.44 4.61 2.15
CA LEU A 349 -3.79 4.42 2.71
C LEU A 349 -3.88 4.85 4.19
N THR A 350 -2.84 4.59 4.98
CA THR A 350 -2.79 5.00 6.40
C THR A 350 -2.64 6.52 6.56
N ILE A 351 -2.01 7.21 5.59
CA ILE A 351 -2.01 8.68 5.54
C ILE A 351 -3.44 9.18 5.28
N ALA A 352 -4.14 8.61 4.29
CA ALA A 352 -5.51 9.00 3.97
C ALA A 352 -6.47 8.75 5.15
N GLN A 353 -6.35 7.60 5.82
CA GLN A 353 -7.13 7.25 7.02
C GLN A 353 -6.81 8.18 8.20
N ALA A 354 -5.53 8.48 8.45
CA ALA A 354 -5.14 9.44 9.49
C ALA A 354 -5.77 10.81 9.24
N LEU A 355 -5.71 11.31 8.01
CA LEU A 355 -6.33 12.59 7.66
C LEU A 355 -7.85 12.55 7.85
N ALA A 356 -8.50 11.48 7.41
CA ALA A 356 -9.94 11.30 7.58
C ALA A 356 -10.39 11.30 9.05
N SER A 357 -9.56 10.78 9.97
CA SER A 357 -9.79 10.88 11.42
C SER A 357 -9.39 12.23 12.04
N GLY A 358 -9.02 13.21 11.21
CA GLY A 358 -8.59 14.52 11.64
C GLY A 358 -7.19 14.56 12.25
N ALA A 359 -6.33 13.57 12.03
CA ALA A 359 -4.95 13.56 12.51
C ALA A 359 -4.00 14.21 11.49
N PRO A 360 -3.33 15.32 11.82
CA PRO A 360 -2.32 15.92 10.95
C PRO A 360 -1.15 14.98 10.71
N VAL A 361 -0.56 15.04 9.52
CA VAL A 361 0.44 14.04 9.08
C VAL A 361 1.85 14.63 9.01
N ILE A 362 2.84 13.91 9.52
CA ILE A 362 4.26 14.14 9.27
C ILE A 362 4.77 12.99 8.41
N ALA A 363 5.11 13.24 7.14
CA ALA A 363 5.51 12.18 6.21
C ALA A 363 6.86 12.44 5.54
N ALA A 364 7.58 11.37 5.21
CA ALA A 364 8.71 11.43 4.30
C ALA A 364 8.26 11.68 2.84
N PRO A 365 9.12 12.26 1.97
CA PRO A 365 8.75 12.61 0.59
C PRO A 365 8.69 11.37 -0.31
N HIS A 366 7.56 10.67 -0.30
CA HIS A 366 7.24 9.58 -1.23
C HIS A 366 6.00 9.92 -2.07
N ALA A 367 5.74 9.14 -3.13
CA ALA A 367 4.66 9.41 -4.10
C ALA A 367 3.30 9.65 -3.44
N GLY A 368 2.88 8.74 -2.55
CA GLY A 368 1.63 8.89 -1.79
C GLY A 368 1.57 10.14 -0.92
N ALA A 369 2.65 10.48 -0.22
CA ALA A 369 2.71 11.66 0.64
C ALA A 369 2.60 12.95 -0.17
N HIS A 370 3.32 13.07 -1.29
CA HIS A 370 3.24 14.24 -2.17
C HIS A 370 1.87 14.43 -2.83
N ALA A 371 1.14 13.34 -3.09
CA ALA A 371 -0.20 13.41 -3.65
C ALA A 371 -1.27 13.79 -2.62
N THR A 372 -0.97 13.63 -1.33
CA THR A 372 -1.97 13.65 -0.26
C THR A 372 -1.76 14.77 0.74
N VAL A 373 -0.53 15.01 1.20
CA VAL A 373 -0.22 15.88 2.34
C VAL A 373 0.17 17.29 1.87
N ASP A 374 -0.47 18.31 2.44
CA ASP A 374 -0.10 19.72 2.24
C ASP A 374 0.04 20.51 3.56
N ASP A 375 0.46 21.77 3.45
CA ASP A 375 0.76 22.64 4.59
C ASP A 375 -0.43 22.97 5.49
N ARG A 376 -1.67 22.72 5.05
CA ARG A 376 -2.89 22.96 5.83
C ARG A 376 -3.14 21.87 6.85
N HIS A 377 -2.69 20.64 6.60
CA HIS A 377 -3.03 19.47 7.41
C HIS A 377 -1.82 18.54 7.67
N GLY A 378 -0.61 18.95 7.32
CA GLY A 378 0.58 18.16 7.63
C GLY A 378 1.89 18.85 7.31
N TRP A 379 2.94 18.04 7.28
CA TRP A 379 4.32 18.42 7.01
C TRP A 379 5.02 17.30 6.23
N ILE A 380 5.65 17.66 5.11
CA ILE A 380 6.63 16.80 4.45
C ILE A 380 8.01 17.08 5.08
N ALA A 381 8.64 16.06 5.63
CA ALA A 381 9.94 16.14 6.27
C ALA A 381 10.95 15.28 5.53
N GLU A 382 12.15 15.83 5.32
CA GLU A 382 13.27 15.04 4.82
C GLU A 382 13.45 13.76 5.65
N PRO A 383 13.85 12.62 5.05
CA PRO A 383 13.87 11.34 5.72
C PRO A 383 15.14 11.18 6.58
N THR A 384 15.31 12.11 7.53
CA THR A 384 16.39 12.18 8.52
C THR A 384 15.82 12.40 9.93
N PRO A 385 16.48 11.88 10.98
CA PRO A 385 16.06 12.10 12.36
C PRO A 385 15.95 13.59 12.73
N ARG A 386 16.84 14.44 12.18
CA ARG A 386 16.84 15.88 12.45
C ARG A 386 15.60 16.58 11.88
N ALA A 387 15.23 16.26 10.65
CA ALA A 387 14.05 16.86 10.01
C ALA A 387 12.75 16.38 10.67
N PHE A 388 12.65 15.10 11.02
CA PHE A 388 11.51 14.59 11.79
C PHE A 388 11.44 15.18 13.19
N ALA A 389 12.57 15.36 13.89
CA ALA A 389 12.59 16.04 15.18
C ALA A 389 12.09 17.49 15.08
N ALA A 390 12.48 18.20 14.02
CA ALA A 390 11.99 19.55 13.76
C ALA A 390 10.48 19.58 13.46
N ALA A 391 9.98 18.65 12.65
CA ALA A 391 8.56 18.53 12.34
C ALA A 391 7.71 18.16 13.58
N ILE A 392 8.19 17.24 14.43
CA ILE A 392 7.54 16.87 15.69
C ILE A 392 7.45 18.09 16.63
N ARG A 393 8.54 18.86 16.76
CA ARG A 393 8.52 20.10 17.56
C ARG A 393 7.55 21.13 17.01
N ARG A 394 7.47 21.29 15.68
CA ARG A 394 6.48 22.18 15.04
C ARG A 394 5.06 21.73 15.33
N ALA A 395 4.77 20.44 15.27
CA ALA A 395 3.45 19.89 15.60
C ALA A 395 3.08 20.11 17.06
N LEU A 396 4.02 19.89 18.00
CA LEU A 396 3.82 20.16 19.42
C LEU A 396 3.57 21.66 19.70
N HIS A 397 4.33 22.56 19.07
CA HIS A 397 4.11 24.01 19.21
C HIS A 397 2.78 24.46 18.57
N ALA A 398 2.36 23.82 17.48
CA ALA A 398 1.05 24.05 16.90
C ALA A 398 -0.08 23.65 17.86
N ASP A 399 0.11 22.60 18.66
CA ASP A 399 -0.82 22.19 19.71
C ASP A 399 -0.91 23.22 20.84
N GLU A 400 0.22 23.70 21.33
CA GLU A 400 0.30 24.75 22.35
C GLU A 400 -0.44 26.03 21.93
N ASN A 401 -0.28 26.43 20.67
CA ASN A 401 -0.89 27.64 20.13
C ASN A 401 -2.26 27.41 19.46
N ARG A 402 -2.88 26.24 19.65
CA ARG A 402 -4.17 25.84 19.06
C ARG A 402 -4.21 25.80 17.52
N GLU A 403 -3.09 26.02 16.82
CA GLU A 403 -3.00 25.85 15.37
C GLU A 403 -3.31 24.41 14.96
N ILE A 404 -2.97 23.43 15.81
CA ILE A 404 -3.24 22.02 15.54
C ILE A 404 -4.74 21.79 15.28
N LEU A 405 -5.65 22.47 15.97
CA LEU A 405 -7.09 22.29 15.79
C LEU A 405 -7.52 22.62 14.36
N ARG A 406 -7.02 23.73 13.80
CA ARG A 406 -7.27 24.10 12.39
C ARG A 406 -6.71 23.06 11.43
N ARG A 407 -5.54 22.49 11.73
CA ARG A 407 -4.94 21.41 10.93
C ARG A 407 -5.75 20.13 10.99
N ARG A 408 -6.32 19.80 12.15
CA ARG A 408 -7.22 18.66 12.35
C ARG A 408 -8.50 18.82 11.54
N GLU A 409 -9.12 20.01 11.58
CA GLU A 409 -10.31 20.33 10.77
C GLU A 409 -10.01 20.24 9.27
N ALA A 410 -8.87 20.76 8.83
CA ALA A 410 -8.43 20.67 7.44
C ALA A 410 -8.18 19.19 7.02
N ALA A 411 -7.59 18.38 7.90
CA ALA A 411 -7.39 16.96 7.68
C ALA A 411 -8.73 16.21 7.51
N ALA A 412 -9.66 16.40 8.45
CA ALA A 412 -10.97 15.73 8.42
C ALA A 412 -11.76 16.12 7.16
N ARG A 413 -11.73 17.40 6.78
CA ARG A 413 -12.34 17.89 5.54
C ARG A 413 -11.70 17.28 4.30
N TRP A 414 -10.38 17.17 4.27
CA TRP A 414 -9.68 16.52 3.15
C TRP A 414 -10.17 15.08 2.96
N GLY A 415 -10.35 14.34 4.06
CA GLY A 415 -10.82 12.96 4.05
C GLY A 415 -12.28 12.80 3.63
N SER A 416 -13.18 13.66 4.14
CA SER A 416 -14.62 13.59 3.80
C SER A 416 -14.91 13.95 2.34
N GLU A 417 -14.06 14.77 1.71
CA GLU A 417 -14.14 15.09 0.29
C GLU A 417 -13.59 13.98 -0.63
N ARG A 418 -12.94 12.95 -0.06
CA ARG A 418 -12.25 11.90 -0.82
C ARG A 418 -12.64 10.49 -0.37
N PRO A 419 -13.94 10.14 -0.33
CA PRO A 419 -14.38 8.79 -0.03
C PRO A 419 -13.93 7.79 -1.12
N PHE A 420 -13.75 6.52 -0.73
CA PHE A 420 -13.35 5.46 -1.66
C PHE A 420 -14.38 5.20 -2.78
N ASP A 421 -15.66 5.50 -2.56
CA ASP A 421 -16.71 5.27 -3.55
C ASP A 421 -16.47 6.01 -4.87
N VAL A 422 -15.80 7.18 -4.82
CA VAL A 422 -15.38 7.93 -6.02
C VAL A 422 -14.37 7.10 -6.83
N ALA A 423 -13.38 6.51 -6.17
CA ALA A 423 -12.41 5.63 -6.82
C ALA A 423 -13.09 4.40 -7.41
N ALA A 424 -13.96 3.74 -6.63
CA ALA A 424 -14.69 2.55 -7.06
C ALA A 424 -15.55 2.82 -8.30
N LYS A 425 -16.31 3.92 -8.32
CA LYS A 425 -17.12 4.34 -9.48
C LYS A 425 -16.25 4.54 -10.73
N ARG A 426 -15.07 5.13 -10.60
CA ARG A 426 -14.14 5.30 -11.74
C ARG A 426 -13.60 3.96 -12.24
N VAL A 427 -13.20 3.05 -11.34
CA VAL A 427 -12.75 1.70 -11.74
C VAL A 427 -13.85 0.94 -12.47
N ILE A 428 -15.09 0.98 -11.96
CA ILE A 428 -16.26 0.36 -12.60
C ILE A 428 -16.55 0.99 -13.96
N GLY A 429 -16.49 2.32 -14.07
CA GLY A 429 -16.69 3.03 -15.34
C GLY A 429 -15.63 2.69 -16.40
N ILE A 430 -14.37 2.48 -15.99
CA ILE A 430 -13.31 2.00 -16.88
C ILE A 430 -13.60 0.56 -17.33
N ALA A 431 -13.96 -0.32 -16.39
CA ALA A 431 -14.29 -1.71 -16.69
C ALA A 431 -15.46 -1.82 -17.69
N ASN A 432 -16.53 -1.06 -17.46
CA ASN A 432 -17.69 -1.03 -18.35
C ASN A 432 -17.31 -0.58 -19.76
N ARG A 433 -16.52 0.47 -19.93
CA ARG A 433 -16.13 0.93 -21.28
C ARG A 433 -15.28 -0.07 -22.02
N LEU A 434 -14.29 -0.64 -21.34
CA LEU A 434 -13.45 -1.68 -21.91
C LEU A 434 -14.27 -2.90 -22.35
N ALA A 435 -15.30 -3.27 -21.61
CA ALA A 435 -16.22 -4.34 -21.98
C ALA A 435 -17.03 -4.07 -23.26
N HIS A 436 -17.29 -2.80 -23.59
CA HIS A 436 -18.01 -2.41 -24.79
C HIS A 436 -17.06 -2.10 -25.97
N GLY A 437 -15.78 -2.45 -25.85
CA GLY A 437 -14.76 -2.15 -26.85
C GLY A 437 -14.39 -0.66 -26.93
N GLU A 438 -14.82 0.14 -25.96
CA GLU A 438 -14.48 1.56 -25.87
C GLU A 438 -13.13 1.73 -25.14
N PRO A 439 -12.29 2.70 -25.55
CA PRO A 439 -11.07 3.00 -24.83
C PRO A 439 -11.37 3.48 -23.40
N ALA A 440 -10.40 3.27 -22.51
CA ALA A 440 -10.39 3.93 -21.21
C ALA A 440 -10.41 5.47 -21.35
N GLU A 441 -10.66 6.19 -20.26
CA GLU A 441 -10.87 7.65 -20.28
C GLU A 441 -9.57 8.28 -20.77
N GLU A 442 -9.62 9.48 -21.36
CA GLU A 442 -8.37 10.18 -21.67
C GLU A 442 -7.53 10.25 -20.39
N ALA A 443 -6.36 9.61 -20.43
CA ALA A 443 -5.41 9.64 -19.35
C ALA A 443 -4.93 11.10 -19.18
N LEU A 444 -5.24 11.70 -18.02
CA LEU A 444 -4.85 13.08 -17.67
C LEU A 444 -3.33 13.26 -17.58
#